data_AF-A0AAU9JVB6-F1
#
_entry.id   AF-A0AAU9JVB6-F1
#
_cell.length_a   1.000
_cell.length_b   1.000
_cell.length_c   1.000
_cell.angle_alpha   90.00
_cell.angle_beta   90.00
_cell.angle_gamma   90.00
#
_symmetry.space_group_name_H-M   'P 1'
#
loop_
_entity.id
_entity.type
_entity.pdbx_description
1 polymer ?
#
loop_
_entity_poly.entity_id
_entity_poly.type
_entity_poly.pdbx_seq_one_letter_code
_entity_poly.pdbx_strand_id
1 'polypeptide(L)'
;MVGQEISDVRLSTFLKILTIIAGIGLIALSVYKFTRLSFSGPRDFSLTVYYIIFGFLVFFGEMPCKCFISFFSFLGFYIGKAIFCFFLGTIIFYPSNIWYLILSIAFFTISAIYFVFALSCKNKLIDKDDNPKNIKSSEGSVPAPFSSSQINTNHI
;
A
#
# COMPACT_ATOMS: atom_id res chain seq x y z
N MET A 1 -2.71 -5.20 -29.08
CA MET A 1 -2.38 -4.94 -27.65
C MET A 1 -3.60 -4.77 -26.73
N VAL A 2 -4.84 -5.01 -27.18
CA VAL A 2 -6.06 -4.84 -26.35
C VAL A 2 -6.26 -5.96 -25.32
N GLY A 3 -5.65 -7.14 -25.52
CA GLY A 3 -5.79 -8.27 -24.60
C GLY A 3 -5.10 -8.07 -23.24
N GLN A 4 -4.07 -7.22 -23.14
CA GLN A 4 -3.25 -7.05 -21.93
C GLN A 4 -3.92 -6.15 -20.88
N GLU A 5 -4.72 -5.16 -21.29
CA GLU A 5 -5.43 -4.28 -20.35
C GLU A 5 -6.56 -5.02 -19.61
N ILE A 6 -7.25 -5.94 -20.29
CA ILE A 6 -8.38 -6.68 -19.70
C ILE A 6 -7.88 -7.62 -18.57
N SER A 7 -6.71 -8.24 -18.75
CA SER A 7 -6.10 -9.09 -17.72
C SER A 7 -5.66 -8.30 -16.48
N ASP A 8 -5.13 -7.09 -16.65
CA ASP A 8 -4.65 -6.25 -15.55
C ASP A 8 -5.81 -5.81 -14.63
N VAL A 9 -6.97 -5.45 -15.22
CA VAL A 9 -8.15 -5.03 -14.44
C VAL A 9 -8.73 -6.17 -13.62
N ARG A 10 -8.85 -7.37 -14.22
CA ARG A 10 -9.37 -8.56 -13.52
C ARG A 10 -8.45 -8.99 -12.39
N LEU A 11 -7.13 -8.99 -12.64
CA LEU A 11 -6.18 -9.44 -11.63
C LEU A 11 -6.09 -8.44 -10.48
N SER A 12 -6.04 -7.13 -10.77
CA SER A 12 -6.11 -6.09 -9.74
C SER A 12 -7.33 -6.28 -8.85
N THR A 13 -8.51 -6.48 -9.44
CA THR A 13 -9.76 -6.72 -8.69
C THR A 13 -9.66 -7.98 -7.83
N PHE A 14 -9.13 -9.07 -8.37
CA PHE A 14 -8.93 -10.32 -7.65
C PHE A 14 -7.99 -10.14 -6.45
N LEU A 15 -6.88 -9.42 -6.62
CA LEU A 15 -5.94 -9.12 -5.53
C LEU A 15 -6.62 -8.33 -4.42
N LYS A 16 -7.42 -7.31 -4.75
CA LYS A 16 -8.16 -6.54 -3.74
C LYS A 16 -9.07 -7.43 -2.91
N ILE A 17 -9.83 -8.32 -3.57
CA ILE A 17 -10.73 -9.24 -2.88
C ILE A 17 -9.93 -10.19 -1.98
N LEU A 18 -8.82 -10.74 -2.47
CA LEU A 18 -7.97 -11.64 -1.71
C LEU A 18 -7.36 -10.95 -0.47
N THR A 19 -6.89 -9.71 -0.63
CA THR A 19 -6.37 -8.87 0.45
C THR A 19 -7.44 -8.55 1.49
N ILE A 20 -8.67 -8.24 1.07
CA ILE A 20 -9.81 -8.01 1.97
C ILE A 20 -10.12 -9.28 2.77
N ILE A 21 -10.21 -10.44 2.11
CA ILE A 21 -10.47 -11.72 2.77
C ILE A 21 -9.35 -12.05 3.77
N ALA A 22 -8.09 -11.84 3.39
CA ALA A 22 -6.95 -12.05 4.29
C ALA A 22 -6.98 -11.11 5.50
N GLY A 23 -7.34 -9.84 5.30
CA GLY A 23 -7.52 -8.86 6.38
C GLY A 23 -8.66 -9.25 7.34
N ILE A 24 -9.82 -9.66 6.82
CA ILE A 24 -10.94 -10.15 7.64
C ILE A 24 -10.53 -11.42 8.40
N GLY A 25 -9.83 -12.35 7.74
CA GLY A 25 -9.30 -13.56 8.36
C GLY A 25 -8.36 -13.24 9.52
N LEU A 26 -7.48 -12.25 9.37
CA LEU A 26 -6.59 -11.79 10.44
C LEU A 26 -7.36 -11.22 11.63
N ILE A 27 -8.37 -10.38 11.38
CA ILE A 27 -9.22 -9.80 12.43
C ILE A 27 -9.96 -10.93 13.16
N ALA A 28 -10.61 -11.84 12.43
CA ALA A 28 -11.37 -12.95 13.00
C ALA A 28 -10.48 -13.86 13.86
N LEU A 29 -9.27 -14.19 13.38
CA LEU A 29 -8.30 -15.01 14.11
C LEU A 29 -7.81 -14.31 15.39
N SER A 30 -7.59 -13.00 15.32
CA SER A 30 -7.15 -12.20 16.46
C SER A 30 -8.25 -12.06 17.52
N VAL A 31 -9.49 -11.84 17.09
CA VAL A 31 -10.67 -11.83 17.97
C VAL A 31 -10.89 -13.20 18.60
N TYR A 32 -10.72 -14.28 17.84
CA TYR A 32 -10.80 -15.65 18.36
C TYR A 32 -9.73 -15.93 19.43
N LYS A 33 -8.48 -15.50 19.19
CA LYS A 33 -7.41 -15.60 20.19
C LYS A 33 -7.74 -14.75 21.43
N PHE A 34 -8.36 -13.58 21.23
CA PHE A 34 -8.77 -12.69 22.31
C PHE A 34 -9.88 -13.29 23.20
N THR A 35 -10.92 -13.90 22.61
CA THR A 35 -12.04 -14.50 23.37
C THR A 35 -11.63 -15.74 24.15
N ARG A 36 -10.62 -16.47 23.67
CA ARG A 36 -10.04 -17.62 24.40
C ARG A 36 -9.28 -17.20 25.67
N LEU A 37 -9.04 -15.91 25.89
CA LEU A 37 -8.28 -15.34 27.02
C LEU A 37 -6.95 -16.07 27.31
N SER A 38 -6.40 -16.75 26.31
CA SER A 38 -5.19 -17.55 26.44
C SER A 38 -3.98 -16.66 26.22
N PHE A 39 -3.83 -15.68 27.10
CA PHE A 39 -2.68 -14.79 27.11
C PHE A 39 -1.63 -15.37 28.05
N SER A 40 -0.61 -16.02 27.48
CA SER A 40 0.54 -16.51 28.24
C SER A 40 1.42 -15.38 28.78
N GLY A 41 1.26 -14.15 28.28
CA GLY A 41 1.93 -12.97 28.80
C GLY A 41 1.50 -11.65 28.14
N PRO A 42 2.00 -10.51 28.63
CA PRO A 42 1.66 -9.18 28.11
C PRO A 42 2.07 -8.98 26.65
N ARG A 43 3.11 -9.70 26.19
CA ARG A 43 3.55 -9.70 24.80
C ARG A 43 2.47 -10.22 23.85
N ASP A 44 1.82 -11.34 24.19
CA ASP A 44 0.77 -11.94 23.37
C ASP A 44 -0.46 -11.04 23.25
N PHE A 45 -0.80 -10.36 24.34
CA PHE A 45 -1.87 -9.38 24.36
C PHE A 45 -1.56 -8.22 23.41
N SER A 46 -0.37 -7.63 23.53
CA SER A 46 0.06 -6.53 22.67
C SER A 46 0.06 -6.92 21.19
N LEU A 47 0.62 -8.09 20.84
CA LEU A 47 0.60 -8.62 19.47
C LEU A 47 -0.83 -8.80 18.94
N THR A 48 -1.75 -9.32 19.76
CA THR A 48 -3.14 -9.52 19.36
C THR A 48 -3.82 -8.19 19.03
N VAL A 49 -3.58 -7.16 19.84
CA VAL A 49 -4.08 -5.80 19.57
C VAL A 49 -3.48 -5.25 18.26
N TYR A 50 -2.18 -5.43 18.03
CA TYR A 50 -1.54 -5.04 16.78
C TYR A 50 -2.14 -5.74 15.57
N TYR A 51 -2.43 -7.03 15.65
CA TYR A 51 -3.06 -7.77 14.54
C TYR A 51 -4.47 -7.27 14.22
N ILE A 52 -5.26 -6.90 15.23
CA ILE A 52 -6.58 -6.29 15.00
C ILE A 52 -6.42 -4.96 14.27
N ILE A 53 -5.54 -4.07 14.77
CA ILE A 53 -5.30 -2.76 14.17
C ILE A 53 -4.79 -2.92 12.73
N PHE A 54 -3.78 -3.77 12.50
CA PHE A 54 -3.25 -4.00 11.17
C PHE A 54 -4.25 -4.69 10.23
N GLY A 55 -5.09 -5.59 10.73
CA GLY A 55 -6.18 -6.17 9.96
C GLY A 55 -7.17 -5.12 9.47
N PHE A 56 -7.54 -4.16 10.33
CA PHE A 56 -8.33 -3.01 9.91
C PHE A 56 -7.59 -2.13 8.90
N LEU A 57 -6.29 -1.88 9.07
CA LEU A 57 -5.49 -1.14 8.08
C LEU A 57 -5.48 -1.83 6.71
N VAL A 58 -5.33 -3.15 6.66
CA VAL A 58 -5.42 -3.93 5.40
C VAL A 58 -6.81 -3.77 4.78
N PHE A 59 -7.87 -3.93 5.59
CA PHE A 59 -9.25 -3.82 5.14
C PHE A 59 -9.57 -2.42 4.58
N PHE A 60 -9.22 -1.37 5.32
CA PHE A 60 -9.45 0.01 4.89
C PHE A 60 -8.52 0.43 3.74
N GLY A 61 -7.32 -0.14 3.65
CA GLY A 61 -6.37 0.13 2.56
C GLY A 61 -6.85 -0.33 1.18
N GLU A 62 -7.86 -1.22 1.12
CA GLU A 62 -8.51 -1.60 -0.14
C GLU A 62 -9.76 -0.78 -0.46
N MET A 63 -10.33 -0.09 0.52
CA MET A 63 -11.48 0.78 0.29
C MET A 63 -11.02 2.13 -0.28
N PRO A 64 -11.71 2.69 -1.30
CA PRO A 64 -11.39 3.99 -1.89
C PRO A 64 -11.85 5.16 -0.99
N CYS A 65 -11.55 5.09 0.31
CA CYS A 65 -11.95 6.09 1.27
C CYS A 65 -10.89 7.21 1.30
N LYS A 66 -11.23 8.38 0.74
CA LYS A 66 -10.32 9.54 0.62
C LYS A 66 -9.72 9.99 1.96
N CYS A 67 -10.45 9.82 3.07
CA CYS A 67 -10.01 10.22 4.41
C CYS A 67 -8.82 9.37 4.89
N PHE A 68 -8.89 8.05 4.74
CA PHE A 68 -7.84 7.12 5.19
C PHE A 68 -6.59 7.16 4.33
N ILE A 69 -6.75 7.42 3.03
CA ILE A 69 -5.64 7.55 2.08
C ILE A 69 -4.70 8.70 2.48
N SER A 70 -5.21 9.77 3.09
CA SER A 70 -4.38 10.89 3.55
C SER A 70 -3.41 10.47 4.66
N PHE A 71 -3.87 9.65 5.62
CA PHE A 71 -3.03 9.16 6.71
C PHE A 71 -2.03 8.10 6.25
N PHE A 72 -2.41 7.27 5.28
CA PHE A 72 -1.59 6.15 4.81
C PHE A 72 -1.29 6.27 3.32
N SER A 73 -0.69 7.39 2.92
CA SER A 73 -0.32 7.63 1.51
C SER A 73 0.54 6.49 0.93
N PHE A 74 1.38 5.86 1.76
CA PHE A 74 2.18 4.69 1.39
C PHE A 74 1.33 3.47 0.97
N LEU A 75 0.19 3.23 1.63
CA LEU A 75 -0.73 2.15 1.25
C LEU A 75 -1.47 2.45 -0.07
N GLY A 76 -1.43 3.69 -0.56
CA GLY A 76 -1.96 4.03 -1.88
C GLY A 76 -1.12 3.46 -3.03
N PHE A 77 0.17 3.19 -2.79
CA PHE A 77 1.09 2.67 -3.82
C PHE A 77 1.19 1.14 -3.80
N TYR A 78 1.27 0.51 -4.97
CA TYR A 78 1.43 -0.95 -5.09
C TYR A 78 2.65 -1.48 -4.33
N ILE A 79 3.77 -0.76 -4.42
CA ILE A 79 5.00 -1.12 -3.69
C ILE A 79 4.79 -1.06 -2.18
N GLY A 80 4.03 -0.07 -1.69
CA GLY A 80 3.80 0.08 -0.27
C GLY A 80 2.85 -0.98 0.28
N LYS A 81 1.82 -1.33 -0.49
CA LYS A 81 0.96 -2.50 -0.19
C LYS A 81 1.76 -3.80 -0.14
N ALA A 82 2.67 -4.02 -1.09
CA ALA A 82 3.52 -5.21 -1.10
C ALA A 82 4.37 -5.29 0.18
N ILE A 83 5.14 -4.24 0.48
CA ILE A 83 6.00 -4.20 1.66
C ILE A 83 5.19 -4.35 2.95
N PHE A 84 4.03 -3.71 3.05
CA PHE A 84 3.16 -3.83 4.21
C PHE A 84 2.61 -5.25 4.39
N CYS A 85 2.14 -5.89 3.31
CA CYS A 85 1.69 -7.29 3.37
C CYS A 85 2.83 -8.25 3.72
N PHE A 86 4.03 -8.02 3.18
CA PHE A 86 5.23 -8.79 3.51
C PHE A 86 5.58 -8.70 5.00
N PHE A 87 5.59 -7.47 5.52
CA PHE A 87 5.85 -7.20 6.94
C PHE A 87 4.80 -7.88 7.81
N LEU A 88 3.53 -7.78 7.45
CA LEU A 88 2.44 -8.40 8.17
C LEU A 88 2.55 -9.94 8.16
N GLY A 89 2.85 -10.53 7.01
CA GLY A 89 3.13 -11.96 6.88
C GLY A 89 4.27 -12.43 7.79
N THR A 90 5.31 -11.60 7.95
CA THR A 90 6.45 -11.86 8.83
C THR A 90 6.08 -11.79 10.31
N ILE A 91 5.29 -10.80 10.74
CA ILE A 91 4.86 -10.71 12.15
C ILE A 91 3.88 -11.84 12.51
N ILE A 92 3.04 -12.26 11.56
CA ILE A 92 2.07 -13.35 11.76
C ILE A 92 2.75 -14.72 11.76
N PHE A 93 3.99 -14.82 11.27
CA PHE A 93 4.70 -16.08 11.13
C PHE A 93 4.93 -16.75 12.50
N TYR A 94 4.03 -17.68 12.83
CA TYR A 94 4.04 -18.40 14.09
C TYR A 94 3.88 -19.90 13.81
N PRO A 95 4.98 -20.66 13.79
CA PRO A 95 4.99 -22.02 13.23
C PRO A 95 4.17 -23.03 14.04
N SER A 96 3.87 -22.76 15.31
CA SER A 96 3.13 -23.71 16.16
C SER A 96 1.63 -23.71 15.95
N ASN A 97 1.05 -22.72 15.25
CA ASN A 97 -0.37 -22.71 14.92
C ASN A 97 -0.58 -22.67 13.40
N ILE A 98 -1.18 -23.75 12.86
CA ILE A 98 -1.34 -23.92 11.42
C ILE A 98 -2.17 -22.80 10.76
N TRP A 99 -3.15 -22.23 11.48
CA TRP A 99 -3.97 -21.11 11.00
C TRP A 99 -3.14 -19.85 10.73
N TYR A 100 -2.22 -19.52 11.63
CA TYR A 100 -1.32 -18.37 11.45
C TYR A 100 -0.32 -18.62 10.32
N LEU A 101 0.14 -19.86 10.17
CA LEU A 101 1.03 -20.25 9.09
C LEU A 101 0.36 -20.13 7.71
N ILE A 102 -0.88 -20.62 7.56
CA ILE A 102 -1.66 -20.48 6.32
C ILE A 102 -1.84 -18.99 5.97
N LEU A 103 -2.19 -18.17 6.97
CA LEU A 103 -2.40 -16.74 6.79
C LEU A 103 -1.11 -16.01 6.40
N SER A 104 0.02 -16.38 7.02
CA SER A 104 1.35 -15.85 6.69
C SER A 104 1.74 -16.16 5.24
N ILE A 105 1.55 -17.42 4.79
CA ILE A 105 1.79 -17.82 3.39
C ILE A 105 0.88 -17.04 2.43
N ALA A 106 -0.39 -16.84 2.79
CA ALA A 106 -1.32 -16.05 1.98
C ALA A 106 -0.82 -14.59 1.83
N PHE A 107 -0.40 -13.94 2.92
CA PHE A 107 0.16 -12.58 2.87
C PHE A 107 1.46 -12.50 2.08
N PHE A 108 2.36 -13.48 2.20
CA PHE A 108 3.57 -13.53 1.37
C PHE A 108 3.24 -13.70 -0.12
N THR A 109 2.26 -14.53 -0.45
CA THR A 109 1.82 -14.75 -1.83
C THR A 109 1.21 -13.47 -2.41
N ILE A 110 0.30 -12.82 -1.68
CA ILE A 110 -0.29 -11.53 -2.04
C ILE A 110 0.81 -10.48 -2.26
N SER A 111 1.76 -10.39 -1.32
CA SER A 111 2.90 -9.48 -1.42
C SER A 111 3.74 -9.73 -2.67
N ALA A 112 4.07 -10.99 -2.97
CA ALA A 112 4.85 -11.35 -4.15
C ALA A 112 4.14 -10.91 -5.43
N ILE A 113 2.81 -11.11 -5.52
CA ILE A 113 2.06 -10.68 -6.69
C ILE A 113 2.03 -9.15 -6.80
N TYR A 114 1.80 -8.41 -5.71
CA TYR A 114 1.88 -6.95 -5.74
C TYR A 114 3.27 -6.44 -6.14
N PHE A 115 4.34 -7.12 -5.72
CA PHE A 115 5.70 -6.78 -6.08
C PHE A 115 5.95 -6.96 -7.58
N VAL A 116 5.50 -8.09 -8.15
CA VAL A 116 5.55 -8.34 -9.60
C VAL A 116 4.79 -7.24 -10.36
N PHE A 117 3.59 -6.88 -9.90
CA PHE A 117 2.82 -5.78 -10.52
C PHE A 117 3.56 -4.44 -10.46
N ALA A 118 4.14 -4.11 -9.30
CA ALA A 118 4.89 -2.87 -9.14
C ALA A 118 6.08 -2.81 -10.11
N LEU A 119 6.77 -3.93 -10.33
CA LEU A 119 7.88 -4.02 -11.28
C LEU A 119 7.40 -3.94 -12.74
N SER A 120 6.33 -4.65 -13.10
CA SER A 120 5.79 -4.63 -14.47
C SER A 120 5.27 -3.25 -14.89
N CYS A 121 4.68 -2.48 -13.97
CA CYS A 121 4.22 -1.12 -14.26
C CYS A 121 5.38 -0.13 -14.47
N LYS A 122 6.51 -0.31 -13.76
CA LYS A 122 7.67 0.59 -13.87
C LYS A 122 8.33 0.52 -15.25
N ASN A 123 8.38 -0.67 -15.86
CA ASN A 123 8.97 -0.86 -17.19
C ASN A 123 8.18 -0.17 -18.31
N LYS A 124 6.85 -0.02 -18.18
CA LYS A 124 6.01 0.64 -19.20
C LYS A 124 6.22 2.15 -19.31
N LEU A 125 6.76 2.81 -18.27
CA LEU A 125 6.99 4.26 -18.28
C LEU A 125 8.31 4.64 -18.96
N ILE A 126 9.30 3.74 -18.98
CA ILE A 126 10.64 4.00 -19.53
C ILE A 126 10.62 3.91 -21.07
N ASP A 127 9.83 3.00 -21.64
CA ASP A 127 9.74 2.78 -23.10
C ASP A 127 9.12 3.97 -23.87
N LYS A 128 8.47 4.92 -23.17
CA LYS A 128 7.82 6.09 -23.79
C LYS A 128 8.70 7.33 -23.88
N ASP A 129 9.90 7.34 -23.28
CA ASP A 129 10.78 8.51 -23.23
C ASP A 129 11.96 8.44 -24.22
N ASP A 130 12.02 7.42 -25.07
CA ASP A 130 13.05 7.26 -26.12
C ASP A 130 12.63 7.85 -27.47
N ASN A 131 11.90 8.97 -27.46
CA ASN A 131 11.80 9.84 -28.65
C ASN A 131 12.52 11.19 -28.44
N PRO A 132 13.87 11.20 -28.41
CA PRO A 132 14.69 12.42 -28.33
C PRO A 132 14.73 13.18 -29.67
N LYS A 133 13.63 13.22 -30.42
CA LYS A 133 13.54 14.00 -31.66
C LYS A 133 12.49 15.10 -31.52
N ASN A 134 13.00 16.33 -31.51
CA ASN A 134 12.29 17.60 -31.75
C ASN A 134 11.72 18.36 -30.54
N ILE A 135 12.49 18.54 -29.46
CA ILE A 135 12.48 19.85 -28.78
C ILE A 135 13.56 20.70 -29.44
N LYS A 136 13.23 21.18 -30.64
CA LYS A 136 13.87 22.33 -31.26
C LYS A 136 13.67 23.52 -30.32
N SER A 137 14.77 24.19 -30.02
CA SER A 137 14.90 25.62 -29.74
C SER A 137 13.61 26.37 -29.40
N SER A 138 13.40 26.62 -28.11
CA SER A 138 12.82 27.89 -27.69
C SER A 138 13.82 28.57 -26.76
N GLU A 139 14.95 28.92 -27.35
CA GLU A 139 15.79 30.01 -26.90
C GLU A 139 15.01 31.29 -27.23
N GLY A 140 14.27 31.79 -26.24
CA GLY A 140 13.25 32.81 -26.46
C GLY A 140 12.97 33.59 -25.20
N SER A 141 13.82 34.59 -24.95
CA SER A 141 13.62 35.75 -24.08
C SER A 141 13.44 35.48 -22.58
N VAL A 142 14.53 35.74 -21.86
CA VAL A 142 14.52 36.37 -20.54
C VAL A 142 13.82 37.74 -20.65
N PRO A 143 12.73 38.00 -19.91
CA PRO A 143 12.47 39.33 -19.40
C PRO A 143 12.98 39.45 -17.95
N ALA A 144 13.58 40.60 -17.72
CA ALA A 144 14.38 41.05 -16.59
C ALA A 144 13.71 41.01 -15.19
N PRO A 145 14.51 41.14 -14.12
CA PRO A 145 14.04 41.21 -12.74
C PRO A 145 13.56 42.62 -12.38
N PHE A 146 12.29 42.78 -11.98
CA PHE A 146 11.70 43.94 -11.31
C PHE A 146 10.39 43.43 -10.65
N SER A 147 9.93 43.79 -9.46
CA SER A 147 10.20 44.93 -8.60
C SER A 147 9.79 44.54 -7.17
N SER A 148 10.57 45.00 -6.21
CA SER A 148 10.20 45.28 -4.82
C SER A 148 8.80 45.90 -4.67
N SER A 149 8.03 45.40 -3.70
CA SER A 149 7.06 46.21 -2.95
C SER A 149 7.04 45.73 -1.50
N GLN A 150 7.71 46.51 -0.65
CA GLN A 150 7.40 46.58 0.76
C GLN A 150 5.98 47.13 0.92
N ILE A 151 5.15 46.46 1.71
CA ILE A 151 4.10 47.14 2.47
C ILE A 151 4.19 46.65 3.92
N ASN A 152 4.87 47.49 4.67
CA ASN A 152 4.75 47.69 6.10
C ASN A 152 3.34 48.22 6.42
N THR A 153 2.63 47.57 7.35
CA THR A 153 1.76 48.33 8.28
C THR A 153 1.55 47.56 9.58
N ASN A 154 2.19 48.07 10.62
CA ASN A 154 1.72 48.02 12.01
C ASN A 154 0.21 48.24 12.10
N HIS A 155 -0.49 47.51 12.97
CA HIS A 155 -1.49 48.10 13.89
C HIS A 155 -1.98 47.07 14.92
N ILE A 156 -1.59 47.34 16.17
CA ILE A 156 -2.26 47.07 17.46
C ILE A 156 -2.19 45.64 18.01
#